data_AF-A0A2E7TEX0-F1
#
_entry.id   AF-A0A2E7TEX0-F1
#
_cell.length_a   1.000
_cell.length_b   1.000
_cell.length_c   1.000
_cell.angle_alpha   90.00
_cell.angle_beta   90.00
_cell.angle_gamma   90.00
#
_symmetry.space_group_name_H-M   'P 1'
#
loop_
_entity.id
_entity.type
_entity.pdbx_description
1 polymer ?
#
loop_
_entity_poly.entity_id
_entity_poly.type
_entity_poly.pdbx_seq_one_letter_code
_entity_poly.pdbx_strand_id
1 'polypeptide(L)'
;MSNNQNNEITVKALFLGVILSMVLAGANAYLGLFAGMTVSASIPAAVISMGVLSLFKNSNIRENNIVQTAASAGESLAAGVIFTIPALVLLGYWDSFDYFEVAKIAAIGGVIGVLFTVPLRRALIINAKLKY
;
A
#
# COMPACT_ATOMS: atom_id res chain seq x y z
N MET A 1 -19.23 27.63 10.04
CA MET A 1 -18.32 26.58 9.55
C MET A 1 -19.02 25.25 9.75
N SER A 2 -19.69 24.72 8.72
CA SER A 2 -20.48 23.50 8.84
C SER A 2 -19.56 22.32 9.08
N ASN A 3 -19.70 21.69 10.25
CA ASN A 3 -19.00 20.47 10.63
C ASN A 3 -19.65 19.30 9.87
N ASN A 4 -19.45 19.24 8.55
CA ASN A 4 -19.84 18.09 7.76
C ASN A 4 -18.87 16.96 8.10
N GLN A 5 -19.32 16.09 8.99
CA GLN A 5 -18.69 14.83 9.40
C GLN A 5 -18.75 13.87 8.20
N ASN A 6 -18.05 14.22 7.13
CA ASN A 6 -17.98 13.43 5.91
C ASN A 6 -17.19 12.16 6.24
N ASN A 7 -17.84 11.01 6.15
CA ASN A 7 -17.21 9.70 6.37
C ASN A 7 -15.90 9.60 5.59
N GLU A 8 -14.80 9.36 6.30
CA GLU A 8 -13.47 9.17 5.71
C GLU A 8 -13.37 7.80 5.05
N ILE A 9 -14.00 6.81 5.69
CA ILE A 9 -14.07 5.43 5.22
C ILE A 9 -15.45 5.22 4.61
N THR A 10 -15.49 5.07 3.30
CA THR A 10 -16.69 4.68 2.55
C THR A 10 -16.44 3.41 1.76
N VAL A 11 -17.50 2.66 1.49
CA VAL A 11 -17.42 1.40 0.74
C VAL A 11 -16.79 1.63 -0.64
N LYS A 12 -17.14 2.74 -1.32
CA LYS A 12 -16.55 3.11 -2.62
C LYS A 12 -15.04 3.38 -2.52
N ALA A 13 -14.58 4.08 -1.48
CA ALA A 13 -13.17 4.39 -1.28
C ALA A 13 -12.37 3.13 -0.92
N LEU A 14 -12.94 2.26 -0.07
CA LEU A 14 -12.33 0.98 0.27
C LEU A 14 -12.19 0.08 -0.96
N PHE A 15 -13.26 -0.07 -1.74
CA PHE A 15 -13.27 -0.89 -2.94
C PHE A 15 -12.28 -0.39 -4.00
N LEU A 16 -12.30 0.93 -4.25
CA LEU A 16 -11.35 1.55 -5.18
C LEU A 16 -9.90 1.41 -4.71
N GLY A 17 -9.66 1.62 -3.41
CA GLY A 17 -8.35 1.43 -2.78
C GLY A 17 -7.82 0.00 -2.93
N VAL A 18 -8.66 -1.01 -2.69
CA VAL A 18 -8.30 -2.42 -2.83
C VAL A 18 -7.95 -2.77 -4.28
N ILE A 19 -8.76 -2.31 -5.25
CA ILE A 19 -8.50 -2.55 -6.68
C ILE A 19 -7.19 -1.88 -7.10
N LEU A 20 -7.01 -0.59 -6.78
CA LEU A 20 -5.80 0.14 -7.16
C LEU A 20 -4.56 -0.44 -6.47
N SER A 21 -4.69 -0.87 -5.21
CA SER A 21 -3.61 -1.54 -4.49
C SER A 21 -3.19 -2.83 -5.18
N MET A 22 -4.13 -3.71 -5.57
CA MET A 22 -3.82 -4.93 -6.30
C MET A 22 -3.14 -4.66 -7.66
N VAL A 23 -3.69 -3.73 -8.45
CA VAL A 23 -3.16 -3.41 -9.78
C VAL A 23 -1.77 -2.79 -9.69
N LEU A 24 -1.59 -1.78 -8.82
CA LEU A 24 -0.32 -1.07 -8.68
C LEU A 24 0.74 -1.92 -7.98
N ALA A 25 0.37 -2.75 -7.00
CA ALA A 25 1.29 -3.71 -6.39
C ALA A 25 1.77 -4.74 -7.41
N GLY A 26 0.87 -5.28 -8.25
CA GLY A 26 1.22 -6.20 -9.33
C GLY A 26 2.14 -5.55 -10.37
N ALA A 27 1.83 -4.33 -10.78
CA ALA A 27 2.69 -3.56 -11.69
C ALA A 27 4.07 -3.30 -11.10
N ASN A 28 4.14 -2.89 -9.83
CA ASN A 28 5.42 -2.67 -9.13
C ASN A 28 6.20 -3.97 -8.91
N ALA A 29 5.51 -5.10 -8.70
CA ALA A 29 6.18 -6.38 -8.60
C ALA A 29 6.82 -6.79 -9.93
N TYR A 30 6.08 -6.65 -11.04
CA TYR A 30 6.61 -6.92 -12.37
C TYR A 30 7.79 -6.01 -12.72
N LEU A 31 7.63 -4.69 -12.56
CA LEU A 31 8.68 -3.71 -12.85
C LEU A 31 9.90 -3.90 -11.94
N GLY A 32 9.68 -4.20 -10.67
CA GLY A 32 10.74 -4.47 -9.71
C GLY A 32 11.58 -5.69 -10.08
N LEU A 33 10.94 -6.78 -10.51
CA LEU A 33 11.63 -7.99 -10.95
C LEU A 33 12.30 -7.82 -12.33
N PHE A 34 11.67 -7.11 -13.26
CA PHE A 34 12.15 -6.96 -14.62
C PHE A 34 13.22 -5.87 -14.77
N ALA A 35 12.97 -4.68 -14.22
CA ALA A 35 13.80 -3.49 -14.39
C ALA A 35 14.61 -3.13 -13.15
N GLY A 36 14.44 -3.84 -12.03
CA GLY A 36 15.15 -3.56 -10.78
C GLY A 36 14.74 -2.23 -10.11
N MET A 37 13.64 -1.61 -10.55
CA MET A 37 13.16 -0.33 -10.04
C MET A 37 11.66 -0.38 -9.74
N THR A 38 11.23 0.38 -8.74
CA THR A 38 9.81 0.56 -8.41
C THR A 38 9.33 1.96 -8.78
N VAL A 39 8.03 2.09 -9.03
CA VAL A 39 7.39 3.38 -9.30
C VAL A 39 6.48 3.72 -8.13
N SER A 40 6.47 5.00 -7.74
CA SER A 40 5.57 5.47 -6.69
C SER A 40 4.12 5.21 -7.08
N ALA A 41 3.44 4.32 -6.36
CA ALA A 41 2.03 3.99 -6.60
C ALA A 41 1.11 5.13 -6.14
N SER A 42 1.55 5.94 -5.18
CA SER A 42 0.76 7.01 -4.56
C SER A 42 0.33 8.12 -5.52
N ILE A 43 1.18 8.47 -6.50
CA ILE A 43 0.90 9.53 -7.48
C ILE A 43 -0.21 9.09 -8.44
N PRO A 44 -0.08 7.97 -9.19
CA PRO A 44 -1.14 7.52 -10.09
C PRO A 44 -2.40 7.14 -9.32
N ALA A 45 -2.29 6.53 -8.13
CA ALA A 45 -3.45 6.20 -7.31
C ALA A 45 -4.26 7.45 -6.94
N ALA A 46 -3.59 8.55 -6.55
CA ALA A 46 -4.29 9.80 -6.22
C ALA A 46 -4.98 10.42 -7.44
N VAL A 47 -4.32 10.43 -8.61
CA VAL A 47 -4.90 10.99 -9.84
C VAL A 47 -6.11 10.17 -10.29
N ILE A 48 -5.98 8.84 -10.35
CA ILE A 48 -7.07 7.94 -10.73
C ILE A 48 -8.21 8.06 -9.73
N SER A 49 -7.91 8.09 -8.43
CA SER A 49 -8.92 8.21 -7.40
C SER A 49 -9.67 9.53 -7.45
N MET A 50 -8.99 10.66 -7.68
CA MET A 50 -9.67 11.96 -7.91
C MET A 50 -10.57 11.90 -9.15
N GLY A 51 -10.10 11.30 -10.24
CA GLY A 51 -10.90 11.15 -11.46
C GLY A 51 -12.14 10.28 -11.27
N VAL A 52 -11.98 9.09 -10.70
CA VAL A 52 -13.07 8.12 -10.49
C VAL A 52 -14.05 8.62 -9.44
N LEU A 53 -13.57 9.19 -8.32
CA LEU A 53 -14.45 9.72 -7.29
C LEU A 53 -15.19 10.97 -7.76
N SER A 54 -14.64 11.76 -8.71
CA SER A 54 -15.35 12.94 -9.25
C SER A 54 -16.68 12.62 -9.91
N LEU A 55 -16.88 11.38 -10.38
CA LEU A 55 -18.14 10.90 -10.94
C LEU A 55 -19.25 10.73 -9.88
N PHE A 56 -18.89 10.74 -8.60
CA PHE A 56 -19.82 10.65 -7.48
C PHE A 56 -20.07 12.03 -6.87
N LYS A 57 -21.35 12.43 -6.75
CA LYS A 57 -21.77 13.74 -6.19
C LYS A 57 -21.24 14.06 -4.78
N ASN A 58 -20.84 13.05 -4.01
CA ASN A 58 -20.33 13.19 -2.63
C ASN A 58 -18.86 12.78 -2.52
N SER A 59 -18.00 13.22 -3.44
CA SER A 59 -16.57 12.96 -3.36
C SER A 59 -15.89 13.88 -2.34
N ASN A 60 -14.98 13.32 -1.54
CA ASN A 60 -14.26 14.07 -0.51
C ASN A 60 -12.75 13.81 -0.59
N ILE A 61 -11.95 14.81 -0.23
CA ILE A 61 -10.48 14.71 -0.19
C ILE A 61 -10.02 13.59 0.75
N ARG A 62 -10.78 13.34 1.83
CA ARG A 62 -10.49 12.29 2.80
C ARG A 62 -10.62 10.89 2.22
N GLU A 63 -11.62 10.65 1.36
CA GLU A 63 -11.79 9.37 0.66
C GLU A 63 -10.62 9.11 -0.28
N ASN A 64 -10.16 10.15 -0.97
CA ASN A 64 -9.00 10.08 -1.84
C ASN A 64 -7.72 9.73 -1.06
N ASN A 65 -7.58 10.26 0.16
CA ASN A 65 -6.46 9.94 1.04
C ASN A 65 -6.49 8.46 1.49
N ILE A 66 -7.67 7.90 1.78
CA ILE A 66 -7.81 6.47 2.09
C ILE A 66 -7.37 5.61 0.89
N VAL A 67 -7.83 5.94 -0.31
CA VAL A 67 -7.46 5.21 -1.54
C VAL A 67 -5.95 5.29 -1.80
N GLN A 68 -5.35 6.48 -1.68
CA GLN A 68 -3.91 6.67 -1.84
C GLN A 68 -3.12 5.89 -0.78
N THR A 69 -3.56 5.91 0.47
CA THR A 69 -2.91 5.18 1.56
C THR A 69 -2.95 3.68 1.31
N ALA A 70 -4.09 3.13 0.87
CA ALA A 70 -4.22 1.71 0.53
C ALA A 70 -3.30 1.30 -0.63
N ALA A 71 -3.16 2.15 -1.65
CA ALA A 71 -2.24 1.92 -2.76
C ALA A 71 -0.78 1.92 -2.31
N SER A 72 -0.37 2.91 -1.50
CA SER A 72 1.00 3.01 -0.98
C SER A 72 1.37 1.87 -0.02
N ALA A 73 0.41 1.41 0.78
CA ALA A 73 0.59 0.23 1.62
C ALA A 73 0.84 -1.04 0.78
N GLY A 74 0.10 -1.20 -0.33
CA GLY A 74 0.31 -2.30 -1.28
C GLY A 74 1.69 -2.26 -1.95
N GLU A 75 2.13 -1.07 -2.36
CA GLU A 75 3.50 -0.85 -2.87
C GLU A 75 4.56 -1.28 -1.86
N SER A 76 4.42 -0.87 -0.60
CA SER A 76 5.39 -1.19 0.46
C SER A 76 5.50 -2.70 0.69
N LEU A 77 4.37 -3.40 0.68
CA LEU A 77 4.35 -4.86 0.78
C LEU A 77 5.00 -5.52 -0.44
N ALA A 78 4.61 -5.10 -1.64
CA ALA A 78 5.16 -5.64 -2.88
C ALA A 78 6.68 -5.46 -2.94
N ALA A 79 7.19 -4.28 -2.58
CA ALA A 79 8.61 -3.97 -2.49
C ALA A 79 9.36 -4.97 -1.58
N GLY A 80 8.81 -5.27 -0.40
CA GLY A 80 9.39 -6.26 0.49
C GLY A 80 9.50 -7.64 -0.15
N VAL A 81 8.45 -8.09 -0.83
CA VAL A 81 8.39 -9.43 -1.46
C VAL A 81 9.32 -9.54 -2.67
N ILE A 82 9.36 -8.53 -3.54
CA ILE A 82 10.12 -8.59 -4.80
C ILE A 82 11.63 -8.59 -4.60
N PHE A 83 12.13 -8.08 -3.47
CA PHE A 83 13.57 -8.09 -3.17
C PHE A 83 13.98 -9.30 -2.33
N THR A 84 13.06 -9.87 -1.54
CA THR A 84 13.37 -10.98 -0.63
C THR A 84 13.23 -12.34 -1.30
N ILE A 85 12.14 -12.59 -2.03
CA ILE A 85 11.85 -13.91 -2.58
C ILE A 85 12.84 -14.31 -3.68
N PRO A 86 13.13 -13.48 -4.70
CA PRO A 86 14.13 -13.85 -5.70
C PRO A 86 15.51 -14.08 -5.09
N ALA A 87 15.87 -13.34 -4.03
CA ALA A 87 17.14 -13.55 -3.33
C ALA A 87 17.22 -14.96 -2.72
N LEU A 88 16.13 -15.49 -2.16
CA LEU A 88 16.09 -16.87 -1.63
C LEU A 88 16.28 -17.93 -2.72
N VAL A 89 15.68 -17.72 -3.89
CA VAL A 89 15.84 -18.61 -5.05
C VAL A 89 17.28 -18.55 -5.57
N LEU A 90 17.85 -17.35 -5.68
CA LEU A 90 19.24 -17.16 -6.14
C LEU A 90 20.27 -17.76 -5.17
N LEU A 91 19.98 -17.79 -3.87
CA LEU A 91 20.82 -18.44 -2.86
C LEU A 91 20.71 -19.98 -2.87
N GLY A 92 19.83 -20.55 -3.70
CA GLY A 92 19.60 -22.00 -3.79
C GLY A 92 18.83 -22.56 -2.60
N TYR A 93 18.17 -21.72 -1.80
CA TYR A 93 17.33 -22.19 -0.69
C TYR A 93 15.99 -22.74 -1.18
N TRP A 94 15.46 -22.17 -2.28
CA TRP A 94 14.26 -22.64 -2.97
C TRP A 94 14.58 -23.02 -4.41
N ASP A 95 14.20 -24.24 -4.80
CA ASP A 95 14.35 -24.74 -6.17
C ASP A 95 13.37 -24.08 -7.16
N SER A 96 12.23 -23.59 -6.68
CA SER A 96 11.19 -22.96 -7.49
C SER A 96 10.35 -21.94 -6.72
N PHE A 97 9.61 -21.10 -7.44
CA PHE A 97 8.72 -20.09 -6.86
C PHE A 97 7.43 -20.74 -6.33
N ASP A 98 7.38 -21.03 -5.04
CA ASP A 98 6.14 -21.48 -4.39
C ASP A 98 5.22 -20.28 -4.11
N TYR A 99 4.22 -20.08 -4.97
CA TYR A 99 3.26 -18.99 -4.84
C TYR A 99 2.47 -19.02 -3.51
N PHE A 100 2.21 -20.20 -2.96
CA PHE A 100 1.45 -20.33 -1.72
C PHE A 100 2.31 -19.96 -0.51
N GLU A 101 3.58 -20.36 -0.51
CA GLU A 101 4.52 -19.97 0.53
C GLU A 101 4.79 -18.45 0.49
N VAL A 102 4.99 -17.90 -0.70
CA VAL A 102 5.13 -16.45 -0.90
C VAL A 102 3.90 -15.70 -0.40
N ALA A 103 2.70 -16.19 -0.71
CA ALA A 103 1.46 -15.57 -0.24
C ALA A 103 1.35 -15.58 1.29
N LYS A 104 1.73 -16.69 1.96
CA LYS A 104 1.76 -16.77 3.43
C LYS A 104 2.77 -15.80 4.03
N ILE A 105 3.99 -15.77 3.50
CA ILE A 105 5.05 -14.86 3.99
C ILE A 105 4.62 -13.40 3.79
N ALA A 106 4.08 -13.06 2.63
CA ALA A 106 3.57 -11.72 2.33
C ALA A 106 2.38 -11.36 3.25
N ALA A 107 1.45 -12.29 3.50
CA ALA A 107 0.32 -12.05 4.40
C ALA A 107 0.80 -11.79 5.84
N ILE A 108 1.71 -12.62 6.35
CA ILE A 108 2.28 -12.46 7.70
C ILE A 108 3.06 -11.14 7.78
N GLY A 109 3.93 -10.85 6.80
CA GLY A 109 4.69 -9.61 6.72
C GLY A 109 3.80 -8.37 6.66
N GLY A 110 2.71 -8.44 5.89
CA GLY A 110 1.70 -7.38 5.81
C GLY A 110 1.00 -7.15 7.15
N VAL A 111 0.57 -8.22 7.83
CA VAL A 111 -0.06 -8.12 9.16
C VAL A 111 0.92 -7.53 10.18
N ILE A 112 2.17 -8.01 10.21
CA ILE A 112 3.22 -7.47 11.08
C ILE A 112 3.44 -5.99 10.77
N GLY A 113 3.52 -5.61 9.49
CA GLY A 113 3.68 -4.21 9.06
C GLY A 113 2.55 -3.32 9.60
N VAL A 114 1.30 -3.75 9.48
CA VAL A 114 0.13 -3.03 10.04
C VAL A 114 0.24 -2.92 11.56
N LEU A 115 0.59 -3.99 12.26
CA LEU A 115 0.76 -3.96 13.72
C LEU A 115 1.87 -3.01 14.16
N PHE A 116 2.98 -2.96 13.43
CA PHE A 116 4.11 -2.07 13.71
C PHE A 116 3.82 -0.58 13.48
N THR A 117 2.73 -0.23 12.77
CA THR A 117 2.32 1.18 12.65
C THR A 117 2.00 1.82 14.01
N VAL A 118 1.47 1.05 14.96
CA VAL A 118 1.08 1.53 16.30
C VAL A 118 2.28 1.94 17.15
N PRO A 119 3.30 1.08 17.40
CA PRO A 119 4.48 1.48 18.15
C PRO A 119 5.30 2.53 17.39
N LEU A 120 5.38 2.46 16.06
CA LEU A 120 6.11 3.42 15.27
C LEU A 120 5.51 4.83 15.38
N ARG A 121 4.17 4.94 15.37
CA ARG A 121 3.48 6.21 15.65
C ARG A 121 3.88 6.77 17.02
N ARG A 122 3.94 5.92 18.06
CA ARG A 122 4.32 6.36 19.41
C ARG A 122 5.78 6.84 19.45
N ALA A 123 6.69 6.09 18.83
CA ALA A 123 8.10 6.45 18.77
C ALA A 123 8.35 7.76 17.99
N LEU A 124 7.75 7.88 16.80
CA LEU A 124 8.03 8.97 15.85
C LEU A 124 7.20 10.24 16.08
N ILE A 125 5.99 10.15 16.64
CA ILE A 125 5.11 11.31 16.81
C ILE A 125 5.01 11.74 18.27
N ILE A 126 4.90 10.79 19.20
CA ILE A 126 4.64 11.10 20.62
C ILE A 126 5.96 11.34 21.38
N ASN A 127 6.93 10.45 21.20
CA ASN A 127 8.17 10.47 22.00
C ASN A 127 9.29 11.28 21.35
N ALA A 128 9.39 11.27 20.01
CA ALA A 128 10.27 12.17 19.30
C ALA A 128 9.73 13.60 19.48
N LYS A 129 10.24 14.30 20.49
CA LYS A 129 10.08 15.75 20.61
C LYS A 129 10.63 16.32 19.31
N LEU A 130 9.74 16.75 18.41
CA LEU A 130 10.12 17.51 17.23
C LEU A 130 11.02 18.64 17.75
N LYS A 131 12.21 18.74 17.18
CA LYS A 131 13.02 19.93 17.37
C LYS A 131 12.19 21.01 16.66
N TYR A 132 11.57 21.87 17.47
CA TYR A 132 10.57 22.90 17.13
C TYR A 132 9.14 22.37 16.95
#